data_AF-A0A7C2A094-F1
#
_entry.id   AF-A0A7C2A094-F1
#
_cell.length_a   1.000
_cell.length_b   1.000
_cell.length_c   1.000
_cell.angle_alpha   90.00
_cell.angle_beta   90.00
_cell.angle_gamma   90.00
#
_symmetry.space_group_name_H-M   'P 1'
#
loop_
_entity.id
_entity.type
_entity.pdbx_description
1 polymer ?
#
loop_
_entity_poly.entity_id
_entity_poly.type
_entity_poly.pdbx_seq_one_letter_code
_entity_poly.pdbx_strand_id
1 'polypeptide(L)'
;MCIRDSYRALLEGVALEYGIYLKILGQIYKDFQPLEVRITGGGGRSKVWNQIKADILGIPVVRIARTEGAPMGSALLAGFGVGLFNDLPRTAGKWIQAGEVTYPAKTGKTYSKERIRKYSAALRAVNLLYNEEKPDIQ
;
A
#
# COMPACT_ATOMS: atom_id res chain seq x y z
N MET A 1 15.89 19.16 -12.44
CA MET A 1 15.41 17.94 -11.75
C MET A 1 15.94 16.74 -12.52
N CYS A 2 16.73 15.85 -11.92
CA CYS A 2 17.24 14.67 -12.63
C CYS A 2 16.11 13.65 -12.79
N ILE A 3 16.15 12.84 -13.86
CA ILE A 3 15.20 11.75 -14.11
C ILE A 3 15.03 10.87 -12.85
N ARG A 4 16.14 10.55 -12.18
CA ARG A 4 16.16 9.77 -10.93
C ARG A 4 15.30 10.37 -9.83
N ASP A 5 15.33 11.69 -9.68
CA ASP A 5 14.57 12.41 -8.66
C ASP A 5 13.08 12.37 -8.98
N SER A 6 12.72 12.52 -10.26
CA SER A 6 11.33 12.39 -10.72
C SER A 6 10.77 10.98 -10.46
N TYR A 7 11.52 9.93 -10.80
CA TYR A 7 11.11 8.55 -10.54
C TYR A 7 10.94 8.29 -9.05
N ARG A 8 11.88 8.74 -8.22
CA ARG A 8 11.77 8.62 -6.75
C ARG A 8 10.56 9.39 -6.22
N ALA A 9 10.31 10.61 -6.70
CA ALA A 9 9.17 11.41 -6.27
C ALA A 9 7.83 10.72 -6.58
N LEU A 10 7.70 10.06 -7.74
CA LEU A 10 6.51 9.27 -8.09
C LEU A 10 6.29 8.10 -7.13
N LEU A 11 7.34 7.32 -6.84
CA LEU A 11 7.25 6.17 -5.92
C LEU A 11 6.94 6.62 -4.49
N GLU A 12 7.55 7.71 -4.04
CA GLU A 12 7.32 8.30 -2.72
C GLU A 12 5.91 8.87 -2.61
N GLY A 13 5.37 9.52 -3.66
CA GLY A 13 4.01 10.05 -3.66
C GLY A 13 2.97 9.00 -3.28
N VAL A 14 3.00 7.84 -3.94
CA VAL A 14 2.08 6.74 -3.64
C VAL A 14 2.29 6.20 -2.22
N ALA A 15 3.54 6.05 -1.77
CA ALA A 15 3.81 5.59 -0.41
C ALA A 15 3.32 6.58 0.66
N LEU A 16 3.43 7.88 0.40
CA LEU A 16 2.96 8.94 1.28
C LEU A 16 1.44 8.93 1.43
N GLU A 17 0.69 8.65 0.36
CA GLU A 17 -0.75 8.41 0.44
C GLU A 17 -1.08 7.22 1.33
N TYR A 18 -0.33 6.11 1.24
CA TYR A 18 -0.52 4.98 2.16
C TYR A 18 -0.31 5.39 3.63
N GLY A 19 0.67 6.25 3.89
CA GLY A 19 0.88 6.81 5.23
C GLY A 19 -0.31 7.66 5.71
N ILE A 20 -0.94 8.41 4.82
CA ILE A 20 -2.19 9.15 5.13
C ILE A 20 -3.33 8.18 5.43
N TYR A 21 -3.53 7.15 4.60
CA TYR A 21 -4.58 6.15 4.81
C TYR A 21 -4.38 5.38 6.12
N LEU A 22 -3.15 4.99 6.43
CA LEU A 22 -2.83 4.34 7.70
C LEU A 22 -3.19 5.23 8.90
N LYS A 23 -2.91 6.52 8.81
CA LYS A 23 -3.31 7.49 9.84
C LYS A 23 -4.82 7.60 9.98
N ILE A 24 -5.55 7.66 8.86
CA ILE A 24 -7.02 7.72 8.85
C ILE A 24 -7.62 6.44 9.46
N LEU A 25 -7.12 5.28 9.07
CA LEU A 25 -7.56 4.00 9.63
C LEU A 25 -7.36 3.95 11.15
N GLY A 26 -6.22 4.42 11.66
CA GLY A 26 -5.99 4.53 13.11
C GLY A 26 -6.87 5.54 13.83
N GLN A 27 -7.44 6.52 13.12
CA GLN A 27 -8.43 7.46 13.69
C GLN A 27 -9.84 6.86 13.73
N ILE A 28 -10.21 6.07 12.72
CA ILE A 28 -11.52 5.41 12.63
C ILE A 28 -11.58 4.19 13.56
N TYR A 29 -10.51 3.40 13.62
CA TYR A 29 -10.42 2.16 14.38
C TYR A 29 -9.38 2.30 15.50
N LYS A 30 -9.84 2.53 16.73
CA LYS A 30 -8.97 2.83 17.89
C LYS A 30 -7.95 1.72 18.21
N ASP A 31 -8.31 0.47 17.95
CA ASP A 31 -7.47 -0.71 18.22
C ASP A 31 -6.71 -1.20 16.97
N PHE A 32 -6.71 -0.43 15.88
CA PHE A 32 -6.05 -0.82 14.64
C PHE A 32 -4.53 -0.67 14.74
N GLN A 33 -3.86 -1.80 14.96
CA GLN A 33 -2.41 -1.90 14.98
C GLN A 33 -1.95 -2.94 13.94
N PRO A 34 -1.77 -2.55 12.67
CA PRO A 34 -1.32 -3.48 11.65
C PRO A 34 0.10 -3.96 11.94
N LEU A 35 0.28 -5.29 11.89
CA LEU A 35 1.58 -5.93 12.10
C LEU A 35 2.47 -5.89 10.86
N GLU A 36 1.85 -5.86 9.68
CA GLU A 36 2.52 -5.87 8.39
C GLU A 36 1.59 -5.35 7.29
N VAL A 37 2.17 -4.95 6.17
CA VAL A 37 1.46 -4.74 4.91
C VAL A 37 1.88 -5.80 3.90
N ARG A 38 0.91 -6.53 3.37
CA ARG A 38 1.15 -7.49 2.29
C ARG A 38 1.00 -6.80 0.94
N ILE A 39 2.01 -6.97 0.08
CA ILE A 39 2.01 -6.41 -1.27
C ILE A 39 1.98 -7.52 -2.32
N THR A 40 1.27 -7.25 -3.41
CA THR A 40 1.16 -8.13 -4.58
C THR A 40 1.32 -7.32 -5.87
N GLY A 41 1.36 -7.99 -7.01
CA GLY A 41 1.52 -7.39 -8.33
C GLY A 41 2.93 -6.87 -8.62
N GLY A 42 3.07 -6.23 -9.79
CA GLY A 42 4.37 -5.83 -10.34
C GLY A 42 5.16 -4.87 -9.43
N GLY A 43 4.47 -3.97 -8.73
CA GLY A 43 5.06 -3.03 -7.79
C GLY A 43 5.76 -3.68 -6.60
N GLY A 44 5.36 -4.91 -6.23
CA GLY A 44 6.02 -5.67 -5.18
C GLY A 44 7.39 -6.22 -5.55
N ARG A 45 7.76 -6.21 -6.84
CA ARG A 45 9.09 -6.64 -7.30
C ARG A 45 10.20 -5.63 -7.03
N SER A 46 9.85 -4.37 -6.81
CA SER A 46 10.83 -3.30 -6.58
C SER A 46 11.26 -3.26 -5.11
N LYS A 47 12.48 -3.73 -4.81
CA LYS A 47 13.07 -3.64 -3.47
C LYS A 47 13.14 -2.20 -2.97
N VAL A 48 13.53 -1.27 -3.85
CA VAL A 48 13.59 0.16 -3.54
C VAL A 48 12.22 0.70 -3.13
N TRP A 49 11.17 0.37 -3.89
CA TRP A 49 9.84 0.85 -3.55
C TRP A 49 9.29 0.19 -2.28
N ASN A 50 9.60 -1.08 -2.05
CA ASN A 50 9.22 -1.78 -0.82
C ASN A 50 9.88 -1.16 0.41
N GLN A 51 11.15 -0.74 0.30
CA GLN A 51 11.82 0.00 1.36
C GLN A 51 11.15 1.35 1.62
N ILE A 52 10.84 2.12 0.56
CA ILE A 52 10.12 3.39 0.68
C ILE A 52 8.78 3.19 1.40
N LYS A 53 8.00 2.17 1.01
CA LYS A 53 6.72 1.83 1.65
C LYS A 53 6.91 1.47 3.13
N ALA A 54 7.86 0.60 3.46
CA ALA A 54 8.14 0.19 4.83
C ALA A 54 8.56 1.38 5.71
N ASP A 55 9.41 2.26 5.18
CA ASP A 55 9.88 3.45 5.90
C ASP A 55 8.73 4.45 6.14
N ILE A 56 7.88 4.69 5.15
CA ILE A 56 6.71 5.58 5.29
C ILE A 56 5.66 5.02 6.25
N LEU A 57 5.34 3.72 6.14
CA LEU A 57 4.32 3.06 6.96
C LEU A 57 4.79 2.77 8.37
N GLY A 58 6.10 2.61 8.59
CA GLY A 58 6.68 2.27 9.88
C GLY A 58 6.40 0.83 10.32
N ILE A 59 5.93 -0.03 9.41
CA ILE A 59 5.65 -1.46 9.64
C ILE A 59 6.24 -2.31 8.50
N PRO A 60 6.52 -3.61 8.75
CA PRO A 60 7.04 -4.53 7.74
C PRO A 60 6.18 -4.58 6.48
N VAL A 61 6.85 -4.63 5.32
CA VAL A 61 6.21 -4.88 4.02
C VAL A 61 6.57 -6.28 3.56
N VAL A 62 5.56 -7.13 3.41
CA VAL A 62 5.70 -8.54 3.04
C VAL A 62 5.26 -8.72 1.59
N ARG A 63 6.17 -9.14 0.73
CA ARG A 63 5.82 -9.51 -0.64
C ARG A 63 5.18 -10.89 -0.65
N ILE A 64 4.01 -11.04 -1.26
CA ILE A 64 3.44 -12.37 -1.51
C ILE A 64 4.26 -13.06 -2.61
N ALA A 65 4.67 -14.31 -2.36
CA ALA A 65 5.52 -15.07 -3.28
C ALA A 65 4.82 -15.34 -4.62
N ARG A 66 3.52 -15.62 -4.56
CA ARG A 66 2.63 -15.87 -5.70
C ARG A 66 1.92 -14.58 -6.12
N THR A 67 1.96 -14.25 -7.41
CA THR A 67 1.62 -12.90 -7.93
C THR A 67 0.34 -12.84 -8.76
N GLU A 68 -0.44 -13.91 -8.79
CA GLU A 68 -1.69 -14.00 -9.56
C GLU A 68 -2.74 -13.00 -9.04
N GLY A 69 -2.63 -12.56 -7.78
CA GLY A 69 -3.38 -11.42 -7.25
C GLY A 69 -4.89 -11.63 -7.28
N ALA A 70 -5.62 -10.66 -7.85
CA ALA A 70 -7.07 -10.67 -7.89
C ALA A 70 -7.68 -11.89 -8.62
N PRO A 71 -7.20 -12.30 -9.82
CA PRO A 71 -7.63 -13.54 -10.48
C PRO A 71 -7.63 -14.79 -9.58
N MET A 72 -6.62 -14.95 -8.73
CA MET A 72 -6.56 -16.09 -7.81
C MET A 72 -7.62 -16.00 -6.72
N GLY A 73 -7.89 -14.80 -6.20
CA GLY A 73 -8.99 -14.58 -5.25
C GLY A 73 -10.35 -14.95 -5.86
N SER A 74 -10.60 -14.56 -7.11
CA SER A 74 -11.81 -14.92 -7.85
C SER A 74 -11.93 -16.44 -8.04
N ALA A 75 -10.84 -17.12 -8.41
CA ALA A 75 -10.82 -18.57 -8.57
C ALA A 75 -11.09 -19.31 -7.24
N LEU A 76 -10.53 -18.83 -6.12
CA LEU A 76 -10.78 -19.39 -4.79
C LEU A 76 -12.25 -19.22 -4.38
N LEU A 77 -12.83 -18.03 -4.60
CA LEU A 77 -14.24 -17.79 -4.29
C LEU A 77 -15.17 -18.64 -5.16
N ALA A 78 -14.88 -18.78 -6.46
CA ALA A 78 -15.65 -19.63 -7.35
C ALA A 78 -15.56 -21.12 -6.94
N GLY A 79 -14.35 -21.62 -6.64
CA GLY A 79 -14.14 -22.98 -6.17
C GLY A 79 -14.89 -23.29 -4.87
N PHE A 80 -14.90 -22.34 -3.92
CA PHE A 80 -15.70 -22.45 -2.71
C PHE A 80 -17.20 -22.47 -3.01
N GLY A 81 -17.68 -21.58 -3.88
CA GLY A 81 -19.10 -21.46 -4.24
C GLY A 81 -19.67 -22.71 -4.92
N VAL A 82 -18.85 -23.46 -5.67
CA VAL A 82 -19.26 -24.73 -6.31
C VAL A 82 -18.98 -25.97 -5.46
N GLY A 83 -18.50 -25.81 -4.22
CA GLY A 83 -18.24 -26.92 -3.30
C GLY A 83 -16.98 -27.73 -3.61
N LEU A 84 -16.03 -27.21 -4.39
CA LEU A 84 -14.74 -27.88 -4.66
C LEU A 84 -13.91 -28.06 -3.38
N PHE A 85 -14.09 -27.17 -2.40
CA PHE A 85 -13.56 -27.26 -1.05
C PHE A 85 -14.46 -26.48 -0.08
N ASN A 86 -14.45 -26.87 1.18
CA ASN A 86 -15.35 -26.33 2.21
C ASN A 86 -14.66 -25.38 3.21
N ASP A 87 -13.35 -25.17 3.06
CA ASP A 87 -12.54 -24.32 3.95
C ASP A 87 -11.75 -23.31 3.12
N LEU A 88 -12.38 -22.15 2.87
CA LEU A 88 -11.78 -21.06 2.12
C LEU A 88 -10.55 -20.47 2.83
N PRO A 89 -10.56 -20.14 4.13
CA PRO A 89 -9.37 -19.63 4.83
C PRO A 89 -8.16 -20.56 4.73
N ARG A 90 -8.32 -21.86 4.97
CA ARG A 90 -7.22 -22.83 4.86
C ARG A 90 -6.71 -22.97 3.44
N THR A 91 -7.61 -22.97 2.46
CA THR A 91 -7.24 -23.10 1.05
C THR A 91 -6.52 -21.85 0.54
N ALA A 92 -7.01 -20.67 0.92
CA ALA A 92 -6.34 -19.40 0.63
C ALA A 92 -4.97 -19.31 1.31
N GLY A 93 -4.83 -19.77 2.56
CA GLY A 93 -3.55 -19.80 3.28
C GLY A 93 -2.48 -20.68 2.62
N LYS A 94 -2.87 -21.76 1.92
CA LYS A 94 -1.94 -22.58 1.11
C LYS A 94 -1.39 -21.82 -0.10
N TRP A 95 -2.15 -20.87 -0.63
CA TRP A 95 -1.80 -20.08 -1.82
C TRP A 95 -1.09 -18.77 -1.49
N ILE A 96 -1.56 -18.06 -0.46
CA ILE A 96 -1.02 -16.76 -0.03
C ILE A 96 0.20 -17.02 0.86
N GLN A 97 1.31 -17.41 0.22
CA GLN A 97 2.57 -17.64 0.89
C GLN A 97 3.36 -16.34 1.00
N ALA A 98 3.80 -16.02 2.23
CA ALA A 98 4.72 -14.92 2.47
C ALA A 98 6.05 -15.16 1.75
N GLY A 99 6.58 -14.13 1.12
CA GLY A 99 7.88 -14.09 0.47
C GLY A 99 8.83 -13.14 1.20
N GLU A 100 9.61 -12.37 0.44
CA GLU A 100 10.58 -11.42 0.99
C GLU A 100 9.91 -10.37 1.88
N VAL A 101 10.49 -10.15 3.07
CA VAL A 101 10.05 -9.16 4.04
C VAL A 101 11.02 -7.98 4.04
N THR A 102 10.48 -6.77 3.94
CA THR A 102 11.24 -5.52 4.04
C THR A 102 10.86 -4.81 5.32
N TYR A 103 11.84 -4.57 6.19
CA TYR A 103 11.63 -3.88 7.47
C TYR A 103 11.90 -2.37 7.33
N PRO A 104 11.18 -1.52 8.10
CA PRO A 104 11.47 -0.10 8.16
C PRO A 104 12.91 0.16 8.65
N ALA A 105 13.62 1.07 7.99
CA ALA A 105 14.92 1.53 8.44
C ALA A 105 14.78 2.35 9.74
N LYS A 106 15.80 2.30 10.61
CA LYS A 106 15.80 3.00 11.91
C LYS A 106 15.57 4.52 11.79
N THR A 107 15.98 5.13 10.66
CA THR A 107 15.83 6.56 10.36
C THR A 107 14.47 6.93 9.75
N GLY A 108 13.66 5.95 9.34
CA GLY A 108 12.43 6.18 8.58
C GLY A 108 11.37 6.99 9.35
N LYS A 109 11.22 6.79 10.67
CA LYS A 109 10.11 7.38 11.44
C LYS A 109 10.05 8.91 11.41
N THR A 110 11.18 9.60 11.55
CA THR A 110 11.23 11.08 11.55
C THR A 110 11.09 11.62 10.13
N TYR A 111 11.76 10.98 9.17
CA TYR A 111 11.70 11.31 7.75
C TYR A 111 10.26 11.24 7.21
N SER A 112 9.54 10.18 7.55
CA SER A 112 8.17 9.93 7.07
C SER A 112 7.16 10.96 7.57
N LYS A 113 7.23 11.36 8.85
CA LYS A 113 6.30 12.35 9.42
C LYS A 113 6.40 13.70 8.72
N GLU A 114 7.61 14.19 8.48
CA GLU A 114 7.81 15.48 7.82
C GLU A 114 7.36 15.44 6.36
N ARG A 115 7.71 14.37 5.63
CA ARG A 115 7.31 14.19 4.22
C ARG A 115 5.80 14.09 4.08
N ILE A 116 5.11 13.33 4.94
CA ILE A 116 3.64 13.25 4.95
C ILE A 116 3.03 14.64 5.16
N ARG A 117 3.54 15.42 6.13
CA ARG A 117 3.05 16.78 6.38
C ARG A 117 3.16 17.68 5.14
N LYS A 118 4.34 17.70 4.50
CA LYS A 118 4.58 18.49 3.27
C LYS A 118 3.68 18.02 2.12
N TYR A 119 3.56 16.71 1.95
CA TYR A 119 2.74 16.12 0.91
C TYR A 119 1.24 16.42 1.11
N SER A 120 0.72 16.31 2.33
CA SER A 120 -0.67 16.68 2.63
C SER A 120 -0.95 18.17 2.37
N ALA A 121 0.03 19.05 2.63
CA ALA A 121 -0.11 20.47 2.29
C ALA A 121 -0.17 20.69 0.77
N ALA A 122 0.71 20.02 0.01
CA ALA A 122 0.71 20.07 -1.45
C ALA A 122 -0.60 19.51 -2.05
N LEU A 123 -1.05 18.35 -1.56
CA LEU A 123 -2.30 17.73 -2.01
C LEU A 123 -3.51 18.64 -1.78
N ARG A 124 -3.58 19.33 -0.64
CA ARG A 124 -4.65 20.33 -0.39
C ARG A 124 -4.59 21.48 -1.39
N ALA A 125 -3.40 22.01 -1.67
CA ALA A 125 -3.25 23.10 -2.64
C ALA A 125 -3.70 22.68 -4.05
N VAL A 126 -3.31 21.46 -4.48
CA VAL A 126 -3.72 20.90 -5.78
C VAL A 126 -5.23 20.66 -5.83
N ASN A 127 -5.83 20.14 -4.75
CA ASN A 127 -7.27 19.90 -4.71
C ASN A 127 -8.10 21.19 -4.81
N LEU A 128 -7.60 22.33 -4.33
CA LEU A 128 -8.28 23.62 -4.52
C LEU A 128 -8.38 23.95 -6.00
N LEU A 129 -7.27 23.88 -6.73
CA LEU A 129 -7.22 24.14 -8.17
C LEU A 129 -8.10 23.15 -8.96
N TYR A 130 -8.01 21.86 -8.64
CA TYR A 130 -8.80 20.84 -9.33
C TYR A 130 -10.32 21.01 -9.14
N ASN A 131 -10.74 21.47 -7.96
CA ASN A 131 -12.16 21.70 -7.68
C ASN A 131 -12.66 23.03 -8.27
N GLU A 132 -11.80 24.04 -8.44
CA GLU A 132 -12.13 25.27 -9.17
C GLU A 132 -12.37 25.03 -10.66
N GLU A 133 -11.69 24.04 -11.24
CA GLU A 133 -11.76 23.73 -12.69
C GLU A 133 -12.81 22.67 -13.06
N LYS A 134 -13.47 22.02 -12.08
CA LYS A 134 -14.51 21.03 -12.39
C LYS A 134 -15.72 21.73 -13.02
N PRO A 135 -16.10 21.42 -14.27
CA PRO A 135 -17.43 21.76 -14.75
C PRO A 135 -18.47 21.07 -13.86
N ASP A 136 -19.60 21.70 -13.60
CA ASP A 136 -20.78 21.04 -13.03
C ASP A 136 -21.22 19.92 -13.98
N ILE A 137 -20.68 18.73 -13.80
CA ILE A 137 -21.18 17.53 -14.46
C ILE A 137 -22.24 16.95 -13.53
N GLN A 138 -23.50 17.21 -13.88
CA GLN A 138 -24.69 16.52 -13.34
C GLN A 138 -24.69 15.04 -13.72
#